data_AF-A0A7G9BJJ3-F1
#
_entry.id   AF-A0A7G9BJJ3-F1
#
_cell.length_a   1.000
_cell.length_b   1.000
_cell.length_c   1.000
_cell.angle_alpha   90.00
_cell.angle_beta   90.00
_cell.angle_gamma   90.00
#
_symmetry.space_group_name_H-M   'P 1'
#
loop_
_entity.id
_entity.type
_entity.pdbx_description
1 polymer ?
#
loop_
_entity_poly.entity_id
_entity_poly.type
_entity_poly.pdbx_seq_one_letter_code
_entity_poly.pdbx_strand_id
1 'polypeptide(L)'
;MNLNNLEDRKDELRELGFSEKTIAQVEENMRQGVPKFKAYDSMPATDKGQIDYTIPFNKSSMSDYYYFSKFEVVHNKVDPLEPGQKYMVIKKGEDGKNIVKKLDNVNEAIDLFKKQDGNAELAIGKDAARKNMVANMENGKVNFVAKTFQGAYYANPIPQTFFVSEGQGLTKEQAGNLVQGRAVYKDDLLDSQGMVYKAWLMLNTDKPRDRYNNLKVNPYRDPNYGFNLTEALKQYNIKDLENPERAKEIHESIMNGNKVKVKAENKNGETLPVYITAAVRFRKINFSLENGKPEIREDFLKPEFQKNRNISGERLQQAEEKNQNEGLGIGR
;
A
#
# COMPACT_ATOMS: atom_id res chain seq x y z
N MET A 1 23.37 -10.03 -22.97
CA MET A 1 22.56 -10.14 -21.74
C MET A 1 23.15 -11.23 -20.88
N ASN A 2 23.36 -10.97 -19.60
CA ASN A 2 23.84 -11.97 -18.65
C ASN A 2 22.65 -12.80 -18.11
N LEU A 3 22.66 -14.13 -18.30
CA LEU A 3 21.56 -15.01 -17.91
C LEU A 3 21.48 -15.24 -16.40
N ASN A 4 22.62 -15.31 -15.71
CA ASN A 4 22.62 -15.44 -14.25
C ASN A 4 21.99 -14.21 -13.60
N ASN A 5 22.39 -13.02 -14.05
CA ASN A 5 21.79 -11.78 -13.58
C ASN A 5 20.29 -11.70 -13.89
N LEU A 6 19.82 -12.25 -15.02
CA LEU A 6 18.37 -12.34 -15.28
C LEU A 6 17.68 -13.21 -14.23
N GLU A 7 18.16 -14.42 -13.95
CA GLU A 7 17.56 -15.28 -12.93
C GLU A 7 17.64 -14.64 -11.54
N ASP A 8 18.76 -14.01 -11.17
CA ASP A 8 18.89 -13.26 -9.92
C ASP A 8 17.80 -12.17 -9.81
N ARG A 9 17.55 -11.40 -10.89
CA ARG A 9 16.48 -10.39 -10.90
C ARG A 9 15.10 -11.00 -10.77
N LYS A 10 14.86 -12.17 -11.36
CA LYS A 10 13.57 -12.86 -11.28
C LYS A 10 13.33 -13.37 -9.86
N ASP A 11 14.35 -13.94 -9.22
CA ASP A 11 14.26 -14.46 -7.85
C ASP A 11 14.05 -13.33 -6.83
N GLU A 12 14.80 -12.23 -6.92
CA GLU A 12 14.58 -11.04 -6.07
C GLU A 12 13.13 -10.52 -6.18
N LEU A 13 12.57 -10.51 -7.40
CA LEU A 13 11.18 -10.08 -7.61
C LEU A 13 10.17 -11.05 -7.01
N ARG A 14 10.43 -12.36 -7.06
CA ARG A 14 9.58 -13.39 -6.44
C ARG A 14 9.61 -13.27 -4.92
N GLU A 15 10.79 -13.09 -4.34
CA GLU A 15 10.96 -12.90 -2.89
C GLU A 15 10.23 -11.65 -2.38
N LEU A 16 10.25 -10.57 -3.15
CA LEU A 16 9.48 -9.36 -2.87
C LEU A 16 7.97 -9.50 -3.17
N GLY A 17 7.55 -10.63 -3.75
CA GLY A 17 6.16 -10.98 -4.01
C GLY A 17 5.59 -10.46 -5.33
N PHE A 18 6.40 -9.93 -6.26
CA PHE A 18 5.94 -9.43 -7.56
C PHE A 18 5.41 -10.54 -8.46
N SER A 19 4.41 -10.20 -9.28
CA SER A 19 3.69 -11.18 -10.10
C SER A 19 4.53 -11.70 -11.27
N GLU A 20 4.22 -12.91 -11.76
CA GLU A 20 4.85 -13.47 -12.98
C GLU A 20 4.68 -12.57 -14.21
N LYS A 21 3.60 -11.78 -14.28
CA LYS A 21 3.43 -10.74 -15.31
C LYS A 21 4.52 -9.66 -15.22
N THR A 22 4.92 -9.27 -14.01
CA THR A 22 5.97 -8.28 -13.76
C THR A 22 7.34 -8.86 -14.13
N ILE A 23 7.59 -10.10 -13.72
CA ILE A 23 8.82 -10.85 -14.03
C ILE A 23 8.98 -10.99 -15.56
N ALA A 24 7.91 -11.32 -16.28
CA ALA A 24 7.92 -11.39 -17.74
C ALA A 24 8.24 -10.04 -18.41
N GLN A 25 7.76 -8.92 -17.86
CA GLN A 25 8.14 -7.59 -18.37
C GLN A 25 9.65 -7.34 -18.23
N VAL A 26 10.23 -7.73 -17.09
CA VAL A 26 11.68 -7.58 -16.84
C VAL A 26 12.48 -8.44 -17.80
N GLU A 27 12.11 -9.71 -17.94
CA GLU A 27 12.76 -10.64 -18.86
C GLU A 27 12.74 -10.12 -20.31
N GLU A 28 11.59 -9.67 -20.79
CA GLU A 28 11.46 -9.13 -22.16
C GLU A 28 12.35 -7.90 -22.37
N ASN A 29 12.32 -6.93 -21.46
CA ASN A 29 13.14 -5.71 -21.59
C ASN A 29 14.65 -6.02 -21.52
N MET A 30 15.06 -6.94 -20.64
CA MET A 30 16.46 -7.37 -20.55
C MET A 30 16.91 -8.09 -21.82
N ARG A 31 16.06 -8.95 -22.40
CA ARG A 31 16.32 -9.65 -23.68
C ARG A 31 16.45 -8.69 -24.84
N GLN A 32 15.61 -7.65 -24.87
CA GLN A 32 15.68 -6.57 -25.86
C GLN A 32 16.87 -5.61 -25.63
N GLY A 33 17.59 -5.72 -24.52
CA GLY A 33 18.75 -4.88 -24.24
C GLY A 33 18.40 -3.43 -23.87
N VAL A 34 17.18 -3.16 -23.39
CA VAL A 34 16.69 -1.81 -23.10
C VAL A 34 17.46 -1.21 -21.92
N PRO A 35 18.30 -0.18 -22.08
CA PRO A 35 19.22 0.25 -21.02
C PRO A 35 18.54 0.79 -19.75
N LYS A 36 17.34 1.35 -19.90
CA LYS A 36 16.52 1.89 -18.80
C LYS A 36 15.06 1.58 -19.08
N PHE A 37 14.40 0.90 -18.17
CA PHE A 37 12.99 0.57 -18.28
C PHE A 37 12.33 0.54 -16.91
N LYS A 38 11.01 0.40 -16.91
CA LYS A 38 10.21 0.19 -15.70
C LYS A 38 9.40 -1.08 -15.89
N ALA A 39 9.30 -1.88 -14.83
CA ALA A 39 8.33 -2.96 -14.74
C ALA A 39 7.19 -2.52 -13.82
N TYR A 40 5.98 -3.00 -14.11
CA TYR A 40 4.78 -2.61 -13.39
C TYR A 40 4.05 -3.81 -12.82
N ASP A 41 3.54 -3.64 -11.61
CA ASP A 41 2.59 -4.56 -10.97
C ASP A 41 1.42 -3.77 -10.40
N SER A 42 0.34 -4.47 -10.07
CA SER A 42 -0.82 -3.87 -9.43
C SER A 42 -1.53 -4.89 -8.55
N MET A 43 -2.16 -4.44 -7.47
CA MET A 43 -3.07 -5.27 -6.68
C MET A 43 -4.31 -4.48 -6.25
N PRO A 44 -5.45 -5.14 -5.99
CA PRO A 44 -6.60 -4.46 -5.40
C PRO A 44 -6.22 -3.79 -4.07
N ALA A 45 -6.68 -2.56 -3.87
CA ALA A 45 -6.67 -1.98 -2.54
C ALA A 45 -7.72 -2.68 -1.69
N THR A 46 -7.54 -2.72 -0.37
CA THR A 46 -8.44 -3.45 0.52
C THR A 46 -9.81 -2.85 0.62
N ASP A 47 -9.90 -1.51 0.62
CA ASP A 47 -11.19 -0.82 0.73
C ASP A 47 -11.67 -0.34 -0.65
N LYS A 48 -10.95 0.61 -1.27
CA LYS A 48 -11.31 1.14 -2.60
C LYS A 48 -10.10 1.42 -3.46
N GLY A 49 -10.20 1.01 -4.72
CA GLY A 49 -9.23 1.29 -5.77
C GLY A 49 -8.16 0.20 -5.90
N GLN A 50 -6.97 0.60 -6.31
CA GLN A 50 -5.83 -0.30 -6.54
C GLN A 50 -4.54 0.30 -5.98
N ILE A 51 -3.57 -0.58 -5.73
CA ILE A 51 -2.20 -0.21 -5.43
C ILE A 51 -1.36 -0.51 -6.68
N ASP A 52 -0.73 0.53 -7.21
CA ASP A 52 0.14 0.46 -8.38
C ASP A 52 1.61 0.47 -7.96
N TYR A 53 2.40 -0.43 -8.53
CA TYR A 53 3.83 -0.56 -8.30
C TYR A 53 4.61 -0.21 -9.57
N THR A 54 5.70 0.54 -9.42
CA THR A 54 6.65 0.84 -10.49
C THR A 54 8.07 0.52 -10.06
N ILE A 55 8.74 -0.34 -10.82
CA ILE A 55 10.07 -0.87 -10.49
C ILE A 55 11.05 -0.40 -11.56
N PRO A 56 11.84 0.66 -11.30
CA PRO A 56 12.80 1.17 -12.25
C PRO A 56 14.05 0.28 -12.32
N PHE A 57 14.39 -0.17 -13.53
CA PHE A 57 15.60 -0.93 -13.84
C PHE A 57 16.59 -0.09 -14.65
N ASN A 58 17.88 -0.31 -14.40
CA ASN A 58 18.96 0.25 -15.19
C ASN A 58 20.00 -0.83 -15.52
N LYS A 59 20.47 -0.83 -16.77
CA LYS A 59 21.64 -1.58 -17.20
C LYS A 59 22.92 -0.85 -16.74
N SER A 60 23.92 -1.61 -16.31
CA SER A 60 25.27 -1.09 -16.08
C SER A 60 25.88 -0.53 -17.36
N SER A 61 26.66 0.55 -17.24
CA SER A 61 27.48 1.08 -18.33
C SER A 61 28.75 0.27 -18.58
N MET A 62 29.14 -0.58 -17.63
CA MET A 62 30.39 -1.35 -17.65
C MET A 62 30.18 -2.85 -17.84
N SER A 63 28.94 -3.33 -17.78
CA SER A 63 28.62 -4.75 -17.88
C SER A 63 27.22 -4.99 -18.45
N ASP A 64 26.90 -6.25 -18.69
CA ASP A 64 25.60 -6.68 -19.20
C ASP A 64 24.52 -6.86 -18.11
N TYR A 65 24.80 -6.35 -16.91
CA TYR A 65 23.96 -6.55 -15.74
C TYR A 65 22.90 -5.46 -15.63
N TYR A 66 21.76 -5.84 -15.06
CA TYR A 66 20.63 -4.99 -14.74
C TYR A 66 20.39 -4.97 -13.24
N TYR A 67 19.96 -3.81 -12.75
CA TYR A 67 19.77 -3.55 -11.34
C TYR A 67 18.51 -2.73 -11.10
N PHE A 68 17.85 -3.03 -9.98
CA PHE A 68 16.88 -2.18 -9.32
C PHE A 68 17.25 -2.16 -7.82
N SER A 69 16.95 -1.06 -7.14
CA SER A 69 17.25 -0.89 -5.71
C SER A 69 16.06 -0.32 -4.94
N LYS A 70 14.94 -0.14 -5.64
CA LYS A 70 13.74 0.48 -5.12
C LYS A 70 12.55 0.15 -5.98
N PHE A 71 11.37 0.34 -5.43
CA PHE A 71 10.12 0.43 -6.17
C PHE A 71 9.27 1.57 -5.60
N GLU A 72 8.40 2.11 -6.45
CA GLU A 72 7.49 3.19 -6.13
C GLU A 72 6.07 2.63 -6.02
N VAL A 73 5.31 3.11 -5.03
CA VAL A 73 3.96 2.64 -4.72
C VAL A 73 2.99 3.80 -4.69
N VAL A 74 1.84 3.62 -5.32
CA VAL A 74 0.74 4.60 -5.34
C VAL A 74 -0.57 3.91 -4.99
N HIS A 75 -1.34 4.49 -4.07
CA HIS A 75 -2.74 4.12 -3.88
C HIS A 75 -3.64 4.97 -4.78
N ASN A 76 -4.15 4.33 -5.84
CA ASN A 76 -5.05 4.96 -6.80
C ASN A 76 -6.50 4.59 -6.54
N LYS A 77 -7.41 5.56 -6.68
CA LYS A 77 -8.86 5.38 -6.46
C LYS A 77 -9.60 4.95 -7.73
N VAL A 78 -8.99 4.07 -8.53
CA VAL A 78 -9.61 3.46 -9.71
C VAL A 78 -9.63 1.95 -9.55
N ASP A 79 -10.63 1.32 -10.16
CA ASP A 79 -10.76 -0.11 -10.14
C ASP A 79 -9.59 -0.77 -10.91
N PRO A 80 -9.11 -1.94 -10.46
CA PRO A 80 -8.08 -2.68 -11.17
C PRO A 80 -8.50 -3.01 -12.60
N LEU A 81 -7.50 -3.02 -13.51
CA LEU A 81 -7.71 -3.52 -14.86
C LEU A 81 -8.13 -4.99 -14.84
N GLU A 82 -9.14 -5.35 -15.64
CA GLU A 82 -9.47 -6.76 -15.85
C GLU A 82 -8.33 -7.49 -16.58
N PRO A 83 -8.24 -8.83 -16.46
CA PRO A 83 -7.24 -9.61 -17.20
C PRO A 83 -7.23 -9.30 -18.71
N GLY A 84 -6.05 -8.90 -19.19
CA GLY A 84 -5.81 -8.54 -20.59
C GLY A 84 -6.17 -7.11 -20.98
N GLN A 85 -6.76 -6.31 -20.10
CA GLN A 85 -6.95 -4.88 -20.35
C GLN A 85 -5.63 -4.11 -20.21
N LYS A 86 -5.54 -2.99 -20.94
CA LYS A 86 -4.48 -1.99 -20.90
C LYS A 86 -5.10 -0.59 -20.87
N TYR A 87 -4.36 0.38 -20.36
CA TYR A 87 -4.64 1.78 -20.67
C TYR A 87 -4.17 2.07 -22.11
N MET A 88 -4.90 2.92 -22.81
CA MET A 88 -4.59 3.32 -24.19
C MET A 88 -4.73 4.81 -24.34
N VAL A 89 -3.66 5.47 -24.80
CA VAL A 89 -3.74 6.84 -25.33
C VAL A 89 -3.81 6.74 -26.84
N ILE A 90 -4.92 7.21 -27.40
CA ILE A 90 -5.25 7.10 -28.83
C ILE A 90 -5.28 8.51 -29.41
N LYS A 91 -4.57 8.70 -30.52
CA LYS A 91 -4.60 9.93 -31.31
C LYS A 91 -4.74 9.60 -32.80
N LYS A 92 -5.19 10.56 -33.60
CA LYS A 92 -5.15 10.42 -35.06
C LYS A 92 -3.77 10.82 -35.59
N GLY A 93 -3.20 9.99 -36.45
CA GLY A 93 -2.03 10.32 -37.26
C GLY A 93 -2.40 11.23 -38.42
N GLU A 94 -1.39 11.77 -39.09
CA GLU A 94 -1.55 12.63 -40.28
C GLU A 94 -2.26 11.90 -41.44
N ASP A 95 -2.13 10.58 -41.49
CA ASP A 95 -2.80 9.69 -42.44
C ASP A 95 -4.25 9.36 -42.06
N GLY A 96 -4.77 9.97 -40.98
CA GLY A 96 -6.09 9.74 -40.43
C GLY A 96 -6.25 8.43 -39.65
N LYS A 97 -5.22 7.59 -39.57
CA LYS A 97 -5.26 6.32 -38.81
C LYS A 97 -5.01 6.56 -37.32
N ASN A 98 -5.52 5.66 -36.50
CA ASN A 98 -5.31 5.74 -35.06
C ASN A 98 -3.89 5.28 -34.70
N ILE A 99 -3.15 6.15 -34.01
CA ILE A 99 -1.92 5.82 -33.30
C ILE A 99 -2.31 5.47 -31.87
N VAL A 100 -2.09 4.22 -31.47
CA VAL A 100 -2.50 3.68 -30.16
C VAL A 100 -1.26 3.37 -29.34
N LYS A 101 -1.08 4.07 -28.22
CA LYS A 101 -0.04 3.75 -27.23
C LYS A 101 -0.66 3.02 -26.05
N LYS A 102 -0.27 1.76 -25.85
CA LYS A 102 -0.72 0.91 -24.74
C LYS A 102 0.19 1.11 -23.52
N LEU A 103 -0.39 1.17 -22.32
CA LEU A 103 0.32 1.31 -21.05
C LEU A 103 -0.27 0.38 -20.00
N ASP A 104 0.57 -0.08 -19.08
CA ASP A 104 0.17 -0.91 -17.94
C ASP A 104 -0.19 -0.08 -16.71
N ASN A 105 0.39 1.11 -16.55
CA ASN A 105 0.24 1.95 -15.37
C ASN A 105 -0.71 3.13 -15.61
N VAL A 106 -1.63 3.37 -14.65
CA VAL A 106 -2.63 4.43 -14.74
C VAL A 106 -2.03 5.84 -14.75
N ASN A 107 -1.03 6.09 -13.91
CA ASN A 107 -0.43 7.43 -13.77
C ASN A 107 0.33 7.79 -15.03
N GLU A 108 1.07 6.85 -15.61
CA GLU A 108 1.77 7.09 -16.87
C GLU A 108 0.81 7.29 -18.04
N ALA A 109 -0.33 6.60 -18.05
CA ALA A 109 -1.36 6.80 -19.06
C ALA A 109 -2.00 8.19 -18.96
N ILE A 110 -2.29 8.63 -17.74
CA ILE A 110 -2.79 9.98 -17.45
C ILE A 110 -1.74 11.03 -17.86
N ASP A 111 -0.47 10.85 -17.48
CA ASP A 111 0.60 11.79 -17.81
C ASP A 111 0.83 11.89 -19.32
N LEU A 112 0.83 10.75 -20.02
CA LEU A 112 0.94 10.73 -21.47
C LEU A 112 -0.25 11.44 -22.12
N PHE A 113 -1.47 11.18 -21.65
CA PHE A 113 -2.68 11.83 -22.16
C PHE A 113 -2.66 13.35 -21.91
N LYS A 114 -2.27 13.80 -20.71
CA LYS A 114 -2.16 15.22 -20.35
C LYS A 114 -1.10 15.99 -21.16
N LYS A 115 -0.11 15.28 -21.72
CA LYS A 115 0.94 15.86 -22.58
C LYS A 115 0.52 16.01 -24.05
N GLN A 116 -0.66 15.52 -24.43
CA GLN A 116 -1.15 15.72 -25.79
C GLN A 116 -1.58 17.18 -26.00
N ASP A 117 -1.36 17.69 -27.20
CA ASP A 117 -1.64 19.07 -27.64
C ASP A 117 -2.79 19.16 -28.66
N GLY A 118 -3.24 18.01 -29.18
CA GLY A 118 -4.34 17.90 -30.14
C GLY A 118 -5.50 17.06 -29.61
N ASN A 119 -6.20 16.39 -30.53
CA ASN A 119 -7.28 15.48 -30.17
C ASN A 119 -6.69 14.15 -29.65
N ALA A 120 -7.13 13.74 -28.47
CA ALA A 120 -6.68 12.50 -27.86
C ALA A 120 -7.79 11.85 -27.02
N GLU A 121 -7.76 10.53 -26.98
CA GLU A 121 -8.64 9.71 -26.16
C GLU A 121 -7.79 8.89 -25.20
N LEU A 122 -8.14 8.91 -23.90
CA LEU A 122 -7.66 7.92 -22.93
C LEU A 122 -8.74 6.88 -22.73
N ALA A 123 -8.41 5.63 -22.95
CA ALA A 123 -9.33 4.51 -22.88
C ALA A 123 -8.75 3.32 -22.11
N ILE A 124 -9.63 2.45 -21.63
CA ILE A 124 -9.31 1.18 -20.99
C ILE A 124 -9.92 0.06 -21.82
N GLY A 125 -9.15 -0.96 -22.20
CA GLY A 125 -9.66 -2.05 -23.01
C GLY A 125 -8.62 -3.09 -23.39
N LYS A 126 -9.07 -4.16 -24.04
CA LYS A 126 -8.17 -5.22 -24.55
C LYS A 126 -7.45 -4.78 -25.84
N ASP A 127 -8.12 -3.95 -26.65
CA ASP A 127 -7.58 -3.36 -27.87
C ASP A 127 -8.41 -2.12 -28.27
N ALA A 128 -8.01 -1.46 -29.36
CA ALA A 128 -8.64 -0.24 -29.84
C ALA A 128 -10.10 -0.41 -30.32
N ALA A 129 -10.53 -1.63 -30.64
CA ALA A 129 -11.90 -1.95 -31.02
C ALA A 129 -12.78 -2.28 -29.80
N ARG A 130 -12.17 -2.86 -28.75
CA ARG A 130 -12.83 -3.28 -27.50
C ARG A 130 -12.32 -2.43 -26.33
N LYS A 131 -12.71 -1.15 -26.34
CA LYS A 131 -12.29 -0.14 -25.37
C LYS A 131 -13.47 0.66 -24.81
N ASN A 132 -13.29 1.14 -23.58
CA ASN A 132 -14.14 2.12 -22.92
C ASN A 132 -13.34 3.41 -22.74
N MET A 133 -13.82 4.51 -23.31
CA MET A 133 -13.22 5.83 -23.13
C MET A 133 -13.41 6.32 -21.69
N VAL A 134 -12.32 6.78 -21.07
CA VAL A 134 -12.34 7.32 -19.69
C VAL A 134 -11.95 8.79 -19.62
N ALA A 135 -11.27 9.33 -20.63
CA ALA A 135 -11.10 10.77 -20.81
C ALA A 135 -10.97 11.14 -22.29
N ASN A 136 -11.39 12.35 -22.65
CA ASN A 136 -11.28 12.89 -24.01
C ASN A 136 -10.70 14.31 -23.99
N MET A 137 -9.93 14.61 -25.02
CA MET A 137 -9.28 15.88 -25.26
C MET A 137 -9.55 16.31 -26.69
N GLU A 138 -9.94 17.58 -26.87
CA GLU A 138 -10.12 18.23 -28.16
C GLU A 138 -9.30 19.51 -28.22
N ASN A 139 -8.52 19.69 -29.28
CA ASN A 139 -7.63 20.84 -29.47
C ASN A 139 -6.77 21.14 -28.23
N GLY A 140 -6.20 20.09 -27.62
CA GLY A 140 -5.38 20.20 -26.41
C GLY A 140 -6.15 20.49 -25.12
N LYS A 141 -7.49 20.59 -25.17
CA LYS A 141 -8.34 20.85 -24.00
C LYS A 141 -9.15 19.61 -23.64
N VAL A 142 -8.99 19.18 -22.39
CA VAL A 142 -9.74 18.05 -21.83
C VAL A 142 -11.20 18.48 -21.68
N ASN A 143 -12.10 17.81 -22.39
CA ASN A 143 -13.53 18.14 -22.39
C ASN A 143 -14.38 17.07 -21.67
N PHE A 144 -13.80 15.91 -21.35
CA PHE A 144 -14.50 14.83 -20.66
C PHE A 144 -13.54 14.00 -19.80
N VAL A 145 -14.01 13.64 -18.60
CA VAL A 145 -13.41 12.61 -17.74
C VAL A 145 -14.55 11.82 -17.10
N ALA A 146 -14.59 10.51 -17.33
CA ALA A 146 -15.61 9.62 -16.79
C ALA A 146 -15.64 9.69 -15.26
N LYS A 147 -16.84 9.71 -14.66
CA LYS A 147 -17.02 9.89 -13.20
C LYS A 147 -16.24 8.87 -12.36
N THR A 148 -16.15 7.63 -12.84
CA THR A 148 -15.38 6.54 -12.22
C THR A 148 -13.87 6.75 -12.29
N PHE A 149 -13.38 7.57 -13.22
CA PHE A 149 -11.97 7.82 -13.46
C PHE A 149 -11.46 9.17 -12.93
N GLN A 150 -12.36 10.11 -12.62
CA GLN A 150 -12.02 11.44 -12.08
C GLN A 150 -11.09 11.35 -10.86
N GLY A 151 -11.31 10.36 -9.99
CA GLY A 151 -10.51 10.15 -8.79
C GLY A 151 -9.01 9.93 -9.07
N ALA A 152 -8.65 9.16 -10.10
CA ALA A 152 -7.25 9.01 -10.50
C ALA A 152 -6.78 10.21 -11.34
N TYR A 153 -7.61 10.68 -12.28
CA TYR A 153 -7.23 11.73 -13.22
C TYR A 153 -6.78 13.03 -12.54
N TYR A 154 -7.50 13.45 -11.49
CA TYR A 154 -7.23 14.70 -10.77
C TYR A 154 -6.37 14.52 -9.51
N ALA A 155 -6.08 13.30 -9.07
CA ALA A 155 -5.37 13.07 -7.80
C ALA A 155 -3.92 13.55 -7.79
N ASN A 156 -3.24 13.55 -8.94
CA ASN A 156 -1.79 13.80 -9.06
C ASN A 156 -1.01 13.10 -7.92
N PRO A 157 -1.12 11.77 -7.80
CA PRO A 157 -0.60 11.07 -6.63
C PRO A 157 0.92 11.18 -6.57
N ILE A 158 1.44 11.41 -5.37
CA ILE A 158 2.88 11.42 -5.10
C ILE A 158 3.28 10.01 -4.67
N PRO A 159 4.13 9.30 -5.44
CA PRO A 159 4.54 7.94 -5.09
C PRO A 159 5.31 7.89 -3.78
N GLN A 160 5.16 6.79 -3.04
CA GLN A 160 6.03 6.43 -1.94
C GLN A 160 7.12 5.48 -2.44
N THR A 161 8.38 5.82 -2.21
CA THR A 161 9.52 4.98 -2.56
C THR A 161 9.87 4.04 -1.42
N PHE A 162 10.11 2.77 -1.73
CA PHE A 162 10.68 1.78 -0.82
C PHE A 162 11.97 1.23 -1.43
N PHE A 163 13.03 1.20 -0.63
CA PHE A 163 14.32 0.66 -1.03
C PHE A 163 14.40 -0.83 -0.69
N VAL A 164 15.07 -1.58 -1.56
CA VAL A 164 15.28 -3.03 -1.45
C VAL A 164 16.68 -3.39 -1.90
N SER A 165 17.19 -4.50 -1.41
CA SER A 165 18.49 -5.05 -1.80
C SER A 165 18.42 -6.55 -1.73
N GLU A 166 18.76 -7.26 -2.82
CA GLU A 166 18.88 -8.72 -2.84
C GLU A 166 17.63 -9.42 -2.25
N GLY A 167 16.44 -9.01 -2.69
CA GLY A 167 15.15 -9.55 -2.21
C GLY A 167 14.75 -9.11 -0.80
N GLN A 168 15.63 -8.41 -0.07
CA GLN A 168 15.37 -7.91 1.27
C GLN A 168 14.75 -6.52 1.25
N GLY A 169 13.88 -6.27 2.22
CA GLY A 169 13.17 -5.01 2.41
C GLY A 169 11.70 -5.25 2.71
N LEU A 170 10.85 -4.28 2.37
CA LEU A 170 9.39 -4.46 2.43
C LEU A 170 8.94 -5.19 1.17
N THR A 171 8.15 -6.25 1.34
CA THR A 171 7.49 -6.91 0.21
C THR A 171 6.48 -5.97 -0.44
N LYS A 172 6.02 -6.29 -1.66
CA LYS A 172 5.01 -5.47 -2.34
C LYS A 172 3.74 -5.33 -1.49
N GLU A 173 3.27 -6.42 -0.88
CA GLU A 173 2.03 -6.41 -0.08
C GLU A 173 2.18 -5.52 1.15
N GLN A 174 3.31 -5.63 1.86
CA GLN A 174 3.64 -4.78 3.00
C GLN A 174 3.71 -3.30 2.62
N ALA A 175 4.39 -2.98 1.53
CA ALA A 175 4.46 -1.61 1.02
C ALA A 175 3.07 -1.09 0.61
N GLY A 176 2.23 -1.94 0.00
CA GLY A 176 0.84 -1.66 -0.29
C GLY A 176 -0.02 -1.42 0.94
N ASN A 177 0.23 -2.14 2.03
CA ASN A 177 -0.43 -1.94 3.32
C ASN A 177 -0.04 -0.61 3.95
N LEU A 178 1.24 -0.25 3.89
CA LEU A 178 1.76 1.02 4.40
C LEU A 178 1.14 2.24 3.71
N VAL A 179 1.05 2.25 2.36
CA VAL A 179 0.43 3.38 1.63
C VAL A 179 -1.09 3.50 1.86
N GLN A 180 -1.73 2.42 2.32
CA GLN A 180 -3.12 2.43 2.78
C GLN A 180 -3.27 2.87 4.24
N GLY A 181 -2.17 3.28 4.89
CA GLY A 181 -2.17 3.77 6.27
C GLY A 181 -2.17 2.67 7.33
N ARG A 182 -1.88 1.42 6.97
CA ARG A 182 -1.74 0.31 7.92
C ARG A 182 -0.31 0.19 8.41
N ALA A 183 -0.14 -0.49 9.56
CA ALA A 183 1.17 -0.79 10.10
C ALA A 183 1.62 -2.19 9.69
N VAL A 184 2.92 -2.37 9.47
CA VAL A 184 3.55 -3.65 9.11
C VAL A 184 4.64 -3.97 10.12
N TYR A 185 4.74 -5.21 10.57
CA TYR A 185 5.82 -5.67 11.44
C TYR A 185 7.00 -6.23 10.64
N LYS A 186 8.22 -5.87 11.06
CA LYS A 186 9.49 -6.40 10.53
C LYS A 186 10.39 -6.73 11.71
N ASP A 187 11.10 -7.86 11.63
CA ASP A 187 12.03 -8.35 12.66
C ASP A 187 13.49 -8.43 12.21
N ASP A 188 13.76 -7.93 11.01
CA ASP A 188 15.03 -7.95 10.29
C ASP A 188 15.52 -6.53 9.92
N LEU A 189 15.04 -5.49 10.63
CA LEU A 189 15.43 -4.11 10.35
C LEU A 189 16.84 -3.83 10.89
N LEU A 190 17.62 -3.02 10.18
CA LEU A 190 18.96 -2.61 10.61
C LEU A 190 18.95 -1.16 11.09
N ASP A 191 19.57 -0.88 12.24
CA ASP A 191 19.79 0.49 12.70
C ASP A 191 21.05 1.11 12.07
N SER A 192 21.38 2.34 12.46
CA SER A 192 22.55 3.06 11.95
C SER A 192 23.89 2.39 12.24
N GLN A 193 23.93 1.45 13.19
CA GLN A 193 25.10 0.68 13.58
C GLN A 193 25.11 -0.72 12.93
N GLY A 194 24.11 -1.04 12.12
CA GLY A 194 23.92 -2.36 11.51
C GLY A 194 23.36 -3.41 12.46
N MET A 195 22.86 -3.02 13.64
CA MET A 195 22.25 -3.96 14.57
C MET A 195 20.81 -4.26 14.17
N VAL A 196 20.47 -5.55 14.17
CA VAL A 196 19.12 -6.03 13.86
C VAL A 196 18.16 -5.64 14.98
N TYR A 197 17.02 -5.06 14.62
CA TYR A 197 15.92 -4.75 15.54
C TYR A 197 14.55 -5.06 14.92
N LYS A 198 13.56 -5.19 15.80
CA LYS A 198 12.18 -5.46 15.41
C LYS A 198 11.31 -4.23 15.62
N ALA A 199 10.37 -3.97 14.73
CA ALA A 199 9.43 -2.88 14.87
C ALA A 199 8.18 -3.07 14.04
N TRP A 200 7.10 -2.43 14.50
CA TRP A 200 6.01 -2.04 13.61
C TRP A 200 6.39 -0.75 12.87
N LEU A 201 6.16 -0.70 11.58
CA LEU A 201 6.40 0.42 10.69
C LEU A 201 5.07 1.01 10.24
N MET A 202 4.99 2.34 10.19
CA MET A 202 3.82 3.06 9.68
C MET A 202 4.27 4.35 8.97
N LEU A 203 3.62 4.72 7.86
CA LEU A 203 3.88 6.01 7.23
C LEU A 203 3.34 7.15 8.09
N ASN A 204 4.13 8.20 8.26
CA ASN A 204 3.77 9.39 9.01
C ASN A 204 3.08 10.40 8.09
N THR A 205 1.75 10.38 8.08
CA THR A 205 0.93 11.33 7.31
C THR A 205 0.70 12.66 8.03
N ASP A 206 1.10 12.77 9.30
CA ASP A 206 0.94 13.98 10.13
C ASP A 206 2.11 14.98 9.93
N LYS A 207 3.11 14.61 9.13
CA LYS A 207 4.31 15.41 8.88
C LYS A 207 4.52 15.68 7.39
N PRO A 208 5.20 16.79 7.03
CA PRO A 208 5.60 17.02 5.65
C PRO A 208 6.46 15.88 5.10
N ARG A 209 6.34 15.65 3.79
CA ARG A 209 7.23 14.76 3.05
C ARG A 209 8.67 15.29 3.09
N ASP A 210 9.63 14.38 2.89
CA ASP A 210 11.04 14.74 2.79
C ASP A 210 11.38 15.40 1.44
N ARG A 211 12.66 15.74 1.24
CA ARG A 211 13.16 16.35 0.00
C ARG A 211 13.01 15.48 -1.25
N TYR A 212 12.76 14.19 -1.08
CA TYR A 212 12.53 13.22 -2.15
C TYR A 212 11.03 12.92 -2.32
N ASN A 213 10.17 13.72 -1.72
CA ASN A 213 8.72 13.56 -1.71
C ASN A 213 8.24 12.24 -1.06
N ASN A 214 8.98 11.67 -0.11
CA ASN A 214 8.55 10.49 0.64
C ASN A 214 7.96 10.88 1.99
N LEU A 215 6.93 10.15 2.43
CA LEU A 215 6.49 10.16 3.82
C LEU A 215 7.57 9.48 4.68
N LYS A 216 7.80 10.03 5.88
CA LYS A 216 8.69 9.40 6.86
C LYS A 216 8.05 8.13 7.40
N VAL A 217 8.85 7.10 7.62
CA VAL A 217 8.41 5.87 8.31
C VAL A 217 8.62 6.06 9.82
N ASN A 218 7.58 5.84 10.62
CA ASN A 218 7.66 5.80 12.07
C ASN A 218 7.89 4.35 12.53
N PRO A 219 9.05 4.03 13.14
CA PRO A 219 9.27 2.74 13.78
C PRO A 219 8.75 2.73 15.22
N TYR A 220 7.89 1.77 15.54
CA TYR A 220 7.44 1.44 16.87
C TYR A 220 8.18 0.18 17.34
N ARG A 221 9.34 0.39 17.98
CA ARG A 221 10.31 -0.68 18.30
C ARG A 221 9.75 -1.72 19.26
N ASP A 222 9.96 -2.99 18.97
CA ASP A 222 9.63 -4.12 19.83
C ASP A 222 10.91 -4.58 20.59
N PRO A 223 10.90 -4.70 21.93
CA PRO A 223 9.76 -4.57 22.84
C PRO A 223 9.52 -3.16 23.41
N ASN A 224 10.42 -2.20 23.20
CA ASN A 224 10.42 -0.90 23.89
C ASN A 224 9.11 -0.09 23.77
N TYR A 225 8.44 -0.19 22.63
CA TYR A 225 7.15 0.47 22.39
C TYR A 225 5.99 -0.24 23.08
N GLY A 226 6.11 -1.53 23.42
CA GLY A 226 5.15 -2.25 24.26
C GLY A 226 3.82 -2.63 23.60
N PHE A 227 3.75 -2.68 22.26
CA PHE A 227 2.60 -3.27 21.56
C PHE A 227 2.85 -4.75 21.29
N ASN A 228 2.12 -5.63 21.99
CA ASN A 228 2.13 -7.07 21.75
C ASN A 228 0.80 -7.48 21.08
N LEU A 229 0.88 -7.98 19.85
CA LEU A 229 -0.29 -8.32 19.04
C LEU A 229 -1.11 -9.47 19.66
N THR A 230 -0.43 -10.53 20.11
CA THR A 230 -1.07 -11.68 20.77
C THR A 230 -1.87 -11.24 22.00
N GLU A 231 -1.27 -10.41 22.87
CA GLU A 231 -1.95 -9.89 24.06
C GLU A 231 -3.05 -8.88 23.72
N ALA A 232 -2.92 -8.15 22.61
CA ALA A 232 -3.98 -7.27 22.12
C ALA A 232 -5.18 -8.07 21.60
N LEU A 233 -4.97 -9.12 20.82
CA LEU A 233 -6.02 -9.97 20.26
C LEU A 233 -6.80 -10.72 21.35
N LYS A 234 -6.10 -11.25 22.38
CA LYS A 234 -6.71 -11.98 23.50
C LYS A 234 -7.77 -11.19 24.27
N GLN A 235 -7.71 -9.86 24.24
CA GLN A 235 -8.65 -8.97 24.92
C GLN A 235 -10.07 -9.02 24.35
N TYR A 236 -10.22 -9.48 23.10
CA TYR A 236 -11.49 -9.44 22.37
C TYR A 236 -12.09 -10.84 22.18
N ASN A 237 -13.42 -10.91 22.09
CA ASN A 237 -14.21 -12.13 21.89
C ASN A 237 -14.23 -12.53 20.40
N ILE A 238 -13.05 -12.82 19.84
CA ILE A 238 -12.87 -13.26 18.45
C ILE A 238 -12.89 -14.80 18.43
N LYS A 239 -13.98 -15.39 17.94
CA LYS A 239 -14.20 -16.84 17.92
C LYS A 239 -13.16 -17.58 17.07
N ASP A 240 -12.70 -16.96 15.99
CA ASP A 240 -11.71 -17.56 15.09
C ASP A 240 -10.33 -17.77 15.75
N LEU A 241 -10.05 -17.14 16.90
CA LEU A 241 -8.81 -17.36 17.67
C LEU A 241 -8.83 -18.67 18.48
N GLU A 242 -10.00 -19.33 18.63
CA GLU A 242 -10.12 -20.61 19.33
C GLU A 242 -9.52 -21.77 18.52
N ASN A 243 -9.46 -21.62 17.19
CA ASN A 243 -8.74 -22.54 16.33
C ASN A 243 -7.26 -22.11 16.23
N PRO A 244 -6.28 -22.94 16.64
CA PRO A 244 -4.87 -22.55 16.66
C PRO A 244 -4.26 -22.23 15.30
N GLU A 245 -4.64 -22.97 14.24
CA GLU A 245 -4.16 -22.72 12.88
C GLU A 245 -4.68 -21.38 12.37
N ARG A 246 -5.98 -21.14 12.55
CA ARG A 246 -6.61 -19.87 12.18
C ARG A 246 -6.07 -18.70 12.99
N ALA A 247 -5.80 -18.88 14.28
CA ALA A 247 -5.18 -17.86 15.12
C ALA A 247 -3.78 -17.47 14.62
N LYS A 248 -2.98 -18.46 14.20
CA LYS A 248 -1.66 -18.24 13.59
C LYS A 248 -1.78 -17.47 12.27
N GLU A 249 -2.69 -17.87 11.38
CA GLU A 249 -2.97 -17.15 10.13
C GLU A 249 -3.37 -15.69 10.36
N ILE A 250 -4.29 -15.44 11.32
CA ILE A 250 -4.73 -14.09 11.68
C ILE A 250 -3.54 -13.27 12.18
N HIS A 251 -2.72 -13.85 13.06
CA HIS A 251 -1.56 -13.18 13.63
C HIS A 251 -0.55 -12.79 12.54
N GLU A 252 -0.14 -13.74 11.69
CA GLU A 252 0.80 -13.51 10.58
C GLU A 252 0.26 -12.50 9.57
N SER A 253 -1.03 -12.59 9.23
CA SER A 253 -1.67 -11.66 8.30
C SER A 253 -1.73 -10.23 8.87
N ILE A 254 -2.05 -10.05 10.16
CA ILE A 254 -2.03 -8.72 10.80
C ILE A 254 -0.59 -8.19 10.92
N MET A 255 0.41 -9.04 11.21
CA MET A 255 1.83 -8.64 11.17
C MET A 255 2.24 -8.15 9.79
N ASN A 256 1.74 -8.78 8.73
CA ASN A 256 1.95 -8.33 7.36
C ASN A 256 1.22 -7.01 7.03
N GLY A 257 0.39 -6.51 7.95
CA GLY A 257 -0.39 -5.28 7.81
C GLY A 257 -1.72 -5.47 7.10
N ASN A 258 -2.23 -6.70 7.00
CA ASN A 258 -3.50 -7.00 6.35
C ASN A 258 -4.70 -6.67 7.22
N LYS A 259 -5.84 -6.46 6.56
CA LYS A 259 -7.18 -6.37 7.16
C LYS A 259 -7.81 -7.75 7.09
N VAL A 260 -8.06 -8.38 8.23
CA VAL A 260 -8.44 -9.80 8.29
C VAL A 260 -9.91 -9.93 8.67
N LYS A 261 -10.68 -10.68 7.90
CA LYS A 261 -12.07 -11.04 8.24
C LYS A 261 -12.07 -12.13 9.31
N VAL A 262 -12.80 -11.89 10.39
CA VAL A 262 -12.96 -12.82 11.52
C VAL A 262 -14.42 -12.86 11.99
N LYS A 263 -14.82 -13.94 12.66
CA LYS A 263 -16.05 -13.96 13.46
C LYS A 263 -15.76 -13.47 14.88
N ALA A 264 -16.51 -12.47 15.33
CA ALA A 264 -16.41 -11.95 16.69
C ALA A 264 -17.80 -11.79 17.29
N GLU A 265 -17.90 -11.95 18.60
CA GLU A 265 -19.13 -11.76 19.37
C GLU A 265 -19.13 -10.38 20.04
N ASN A 266 -20.21 -9.63 19.85
CA ASN A 266 -20.37 -8.31 20.46
C ASN A 266 -20.97 -8.41 21.87
N LYS A 267 -21.12 -7.25 22.55
CA LYS A 267 -21.65 -7.13 23.92
C LYS A 267 -23.08 -7.65 24.09
N ASN A 268 -23.84 -7.77 22.99
CA ASN A 268 -25.20 -8.31 22.99
C ASN A 268 -25.22 -9.84 22.83
N GLY A 269 -24.06 -10.49 22.72
CA GLY A 269 -23.93 -11.93 22.45
C GLY A 269 -24.14 -12.31 20.99
N GLU A 270 -24.24 -11.34 20.07
CA GLU A 270 -24.38 -11.61 18.64
C GLU A 270 -23.00 -11.87 18.01
N THR A 271 -22.87 -13.01 17.32
CA THR A 271 -21.67 -13.33 16.54
C THR A 271 -21.84 -12.86 15.10
N LEU A 272 -20.95 -11.99 14.65
CA LEU A 272 -21.00 -11.39 13.32
C LEU A 272 -19.62 -11.37 12.65
N PRO A 273 -19.57 -11.40 11.30
CA PRO A 273 -18.34 -11.23 10.56
C PRO A 273 -17.89 -9.76 10.62
N VAL A 274 -16.65 -9.54 11.06
CA VAL A 274 -16.01 -8.22 11.15
C VAL A 274 -14.59 -8.30 10.62
N TYR A 275 -14.03 -7.16 10.27
CA TYR A 275 -12.63 -7.02 9.89
C TYR A 275 -11.81 -6.42 11.00
N ILE A 276 -10.61 -6.95 11.21
CA ILE A 276 -9.65 -6.46 12.21
C ILE A 276 -8.34 -5.99 11.58
N THR A 277 -7.75 -4.96 12.18
CA THR A 277 -6.40 -4.43 11.85
C THR A 277 -5.65 -4.03 13.11
N ALA A 278 -4.30 -4.04 13.05
CA ALA A 278 -3.47 -3.50 14.12
C ALA A 278 -3.58 -1.97 14.19
N ALA A 279 -3.89 -1.45 15.38
CA ALA A 279 -3.88 -0.03 15.69
C ALA A 279 -2.67 0.29 16.57
N VAL A 280 -1.47 0.14 15.99
CA VAL A 280 -0.19 0.16 16.72
C VAL A 280 -0.04 1.41 17.57
N ARG A 281 -0.33 2.61 17.03
CA ARG A 281 -0.26 3.89 17.76
C ARG A 281 -1.04 3.89 19.08
N PHE A 282 -2.12 3.13 19.16
CA PHE A 282 -2.99 3.00 20.33
C PHE A 282 -2.76 1.71 21.12
N ARG A 283 -1.87 0.82 20.64
CA ARG A 283 -1.62 -0.52 21.18
C ARG A 283 -2.89 -1.38 21.27
N LYS A 284 -3.76 -1.28 20.26
CA LYS A 284 -5.09 -1.93 20.21
C LYS A 284 -5.35 -2.57 18.85
N ILE A 285 -6.54 -3.17 18.72
CA ILE A 285 -7.09 -3.71 17.49
C ILE A 285 -8.27 -2.82 17.07
N ASN A 286 -8.36 -2.51 15.78
CA ASN A 286 -9.54 -1.85 15.21
C ASN A 286 -10.49 -2.89 14.66
N PHE A 287 -11.79 -2.60 14.72
CA PHE A 287 -12.86 -3.40 14.16
C PHE A 287 -13.59 -2.58 13.09
N SER A 288 -14.06 -3.24 12.03
CA SER A 288 -14.85 -2.60 10.98
C SER A 288 -15.76 -3.60 10.26
N LEU A 289 -16.84 -3.11 9.67
CA LEU A 289 -17.73 -3.89 8.81
C LEU A 289 -17.13 -4.07 7.40
N GLU A 290 -17.76 -4.93 6.60
CA GLU A 290 -17.39 -5.18 5.20
C GLU A 290 -17.34 -3.90 4.36
N ASN A 291 -18.26 -2.96 4.59
CA ASN A 291 -18.30 -1.67 3.90
C ASN A 291 -17.25 -0.66 4.41
N GLY A 292 -16.34 -1.07 5.30
CA GLY A 292 -15.30 -0.23 5.87
C GLY A 292 -15.75 0.65 7.05
N LYS A 293 -17.02 0.61 7.46
CA LYS A 293 -17.50 1.38 8.62
C LYS A 293 -16.79 0.89 9.90
N PRO A 294 -16.14 1.79 10.67
CA PRO A 294 -15.54 1.41 11.94
C PRO A 294 -16.58 0.96 12.95
N GLU A 295 -16.23 -0.06 13.72
CA GLU A 295 -17.02 -0.55 14.85
C GLU A 295 -16.35 -0.18 16.17
N ILE A 296 -17.17 -0.09 17.23
CA ILE A 296 -16.70 0.22 18.58
C ILE A 296 -15.99 -1.03 19.10
N ARG A 297 -14.66 -1.01 19.17
CA ARG A 297 -13.85 -2.16 19.61
C ARG A 297 -14.22 -2.65 21.01
N GLU A 298 -14.70 -1.74 21.87
CA GLU A 298 -15.16 -2.03 23.22
C GLU A 298 -16.35 -2.98 23.25
N ASP A 299 -17.19 -2.95 22.22
CA ASP A 299 -18.33 -3.86 22.12
C ASP A 299 -17.88 -5.31 21.92
N PHE A 300 -16.61 -5.56 21.56
CA PHE A 300 -16.05 -6.90 21.37
C PHE A 300 -15.12 -7.33 22.52
N LEU A 301 -14.96 -6.53 23.58
CA LEU A 301 -14.07 -6.90 24.71
C LEU A 301 -14.67 -8.04 25.54
N LYS A 302 -13.82 -8.99 25.95
CA LYS A 302 -14.23 -9.99 26.94
C LYS A 302 -14.51 -9.36 28.31
N PRO A 303 -15.43 -9.90 29.11
CA PRO A 303 -15.86 -9.30 30.38
C PRO A 303 -14.73 -8.96 31.35
N GLU A 304 -13.68 -9.78 31.42
CA GLU A 304 -12.51 -9.58 32.29
C GLU A 304 -11.68 -8.34 31.90
N PHE A 305 -11.70 -7.92 30.64
CA PHE A 305 -10.98 -6.74 30.16
C PHE A 305 -11.82 -5.46 30.19
N GLN A 306 -13.13 -5.57 30.42
CA GLN A 306 -14.00 -4.40 30.60
C GLN A 306 -13.78 -3.72 31.97
N LYS A 307 -13.48 -4.50 33.02
CA LYS A 307 -13.32 -3.98 34.39
C LYS A 307 -12.04 -3.17 34.63
N ASN A 308 -10.96 -3.44 33.88
CA ASN A 308 -9.68 -2.73 33.99
C ASN A 308 -9.70 -1.27 33.47
N ARG A 309 -10.83 -0.83 32.88
CA ARG A 309 -11.02 0.53 32.37
C ARG A 309 -11.26 1.58 33.45
N ASN A 310 -12.04 1.26 34.49
CA ASN A 310 -12.38 2.25 35.51
C ASN A 310 -11.11 2.76 36.23
N ILE A 311 -10.12 1.88 36.41
CA ILE A 311 -8.85 2.21 37.08
C ILE A 311 -7.88 2.99 36.18
N SER A 312 -7.94 2.80 34.85
CA SER A 312 -7.03 3.45 33.90
C SER A 312 -7.54 4.80 33.39
N GLY A 313 -8.87 4.97 33.27
CA GLY A 313 -9.50 6.27 32.96
C GLY A 313 -9.27 7.31 34.05
N GLU A 314 -9.38 6.93 35.33
CA GLU A 314 -9.09 7.80 36.48
C GLU A 314 -7.60 8.23 36.53
N ARG A 315 -6.67 7.34 36.16
CA ARG A 315 -5.23 7.68 36.11
C ARG A 315 -4.86 8.62 34.96
N LEU A 316 -5.54 8.52 33.81
CA LEU A 316 -5.32 9.43 32.69
C LEU A 316 -5.87 10.83 32.97
N GLN A 317 -7.04 10.93 33.62
CA GLN A 317 -7.59 12.22 34.07
C GLN A 317 -6.69 12.90 35.11
N GLN A 318 -6.17 12.15 36.10
CA GLN A 318 -5.22 12.69 37.09
C GLN A 318 -3.87 13.11 36.49
N ALA A 319 -3.43 12.49 35.39
CA ALA A 319 -2.21 12.87 34.68
C ALA A 319 -2.41 14.11 33.80
N GLU A 320 -3.60 14.32 33.24
CA GLU A 320 -3.96 15.53 32.48
C GLU A 320 -4.17 16.74 33.42
N GLU A 321 -4.77 16.55 34.59
CA GLU A 321 -4.94 17.62 35.61
C GLU A 321 -3.60 18.07 36.22
N LYS A 322 -2.63 17.16 36.41
CA LYS A 322 -1.28 17.53 36.86
C LYS A 322 -0.50 18.32 35.80
N ASN A 323 -0.61 17.95 34.53
CA ASN A 323 0.08 18.67 33.44
C ASN A 323 -0.53 20.06 33.16
N GLN A 324 -1.82 20.27 33.43
CA GLN A 324 -2.45 21.58 33.30
C GLN A 324 -2.06 22.55 34.43
N ASN A 325 -1.83 22.05 35.64
CA ASN A 325 -1.38 22.88 36.78
C ASN A 325 0.11 23.24 36.73
N GLU A 326 0.95 22.45 36.05
CA GLU A 326 2.37 22.80 35.84
C GLU A 326 2.58 23.78 34.65
N GLY A 327 1.60 23.90 33.74
CA GLY A 327 1.64 24.83 32.60
C GLY A 327 1.24 26.29 32.91
N LEU A 328 0.68 26.57 34.09
CA LEU A 328 0.25 27.91 34.50
C LEU A 328 1.26 28.63 35.44
N GLY A 329 2.43 28.01 35.68
CA GLY A 329 3.41 28.50 36.65
C GLY A 329 4.59 29.29 36.09
N ILE A 330 4.70 29.53 34.78
CA ILE A 330 5.85 30.25 34.20
C ILE A 330 5.35 31.39 33.31
N GLY A 331 5.44 32.62 33.83
CA GLY A 331 5.42 33.85 33.04
C GLY A 331 4.41 34.91 33.48
N ARG A 332 4.51 35.35 34.73
CA ARG A 332 4.21 36.75 35.09
C ARG A 332 5.48 37.59 34.92
#